data_AF-A0A6J8CQD6-F1
#
_entry.id   AF-A0A6J8CQD6-F1
#
_cell.length_a   1.000
_cell.length_b   1.000
_cell.length_c   1.000
_cell.angle_alpha   90.00
_cell.angle_beta   90.00
_cell.angle_gamma   90.00
#
_symmetry.space_group_name_H-M   'P 1'
#
loop_
_entity.id
_entity.type
_entity.pdbx_description
1 polymer ?
#
loop_
_entity_poly.entity_id
_entity_poly.type
_entity_poly.pdbx_seq_one_letter_code
_entity_poly.pdbx_strand_id
1 'polypeptide(L)'
;MINQNYRGSSEKAIEKFSKSENENLRMEHDSIKEWDSKEECKQPHDIDLATVLRLYLVGKEANLNKLMEKSEKQNPGDWKKSKYAYAISAMKTNIGMTKDCIDILLRVNDRICRYFSYINDSKTSFVIGKEADMNNQPNYFCLRSVDCTETKHECTKFFQQRSDEWFEVRKQAKVTASTMHTALGLRTLKEQQAHYDSILPSLFPKIKFKEVGCYVKWREDKAFLVASPGCEGDEGQTKRFLFEIKCPYKSDRKTNVSYSIPNNYVLQLITQMGASKECYGYHITESIFVSWSEESTTAFLVKFGEDLWNAIVAFLYGTHSRRPTKKRPKTKELKAHIDTFLKQNVKYLGEFKSVKAIQ
;
A
#
# COMPACT_ATOMS: atom_id res chain seq x y z
N MET A 1 -49.92 28.74 -40.74
CA MET A 1 -48.62 29.23 -40.22
C MET A 1 -48.28 28.46 -38.94
N ILE A 2 -47.49 27.37 -39.01
CA ILE A 2 -47.20 26.52 -37.82
C ILE A 2 -45.70 26.20 -37.66
N ASN A 3 -44.92 26.11 -38.76
CA ASN A 3 -43.57 25.52 -38.74
C ASN A 3 -42.39 26.43 -38.33
N GLN A 4 -42.60 27.68 -37.89
CA GLN A 4 -41.49 28.56 -37.46
C GLN A 4 -41.15 28.47 -35.96
N ASN A 5 -42.14 28.22 -35.09
CA ASN A 5 -41.91 28.25 -33.63
C ASN A 5 -41.11 27.05 -33.10
N TYR A 6 -41.04 25.93 -33.83
CA TYR A 6 -40.29 24.74 -33.40
C TYR A 6 -38.76 24.91 -33.54
N ARG A 7 -38.26 25.52 -34.63
CA ARG A 7 -36.81 25.69 -34.87
C ARG A 7 -36.11 26.47 -33.76
N GLY A 8 -36.67 27.62 -33.38
CA GLY A 8 -36.13 28.46 -32.30
C GLY A 8 -36.17 27.82 -30.91
N SER A 9 -36.86 26.69 -30.73
CA SER A 9 -36.80 25.88 -29.52
C SER A 9 -35.66 24.85 -29.58
N SER A 10 -35.54 24.12 -30.70
CA SER A 10 -34.45 23.16 -30.93
C SER A 10 -33.07 23.82 -30.95
N GLU A 11 -32.93 24.99 -31.59
CA GLU A 11 -31.65 25.71 -31.67
C GLU A 11 -31.18 26.17 -30.28
N LYS A 12 -32.09 26.68 -29.45
CA LYS A 12 -31.81 27.04 -28.05
C LYS A 12 -31.51 25.83 -27.17
N ALA A 13 -32.10 24.66 -27.46
CA ALA A 13 -31.77 23.41 -26.77
C ALA A 13 -30.35 22.94 -27.11
N ILE A 14 -29.98 22.96 -28.39
CA ILE A 14 -28.64 22.58 -28.90
C ILE A 14 -27.57 23.54 -28.37
N GLU A 15 -27.80 24.86 -28.41
CA GLU A 15 -26.87 25.86 -27.88
C GLU A 15 -26.64 25.67 -26.36
N LYS A 16 -27.70 25.35 -25.61
CA LYS A 16 -27.63 25.10 -24.16
C LYS A 16 -26.96 23.77 -23.82
N PHE A 17 -27.14 22.74 -24.66
CA PHE A 17 -26.41 21.47 -24.57
C PHE A 17 -24.92 21.69 -24.81
N SER A 18 -24.55 22.34 -25.92
CA SER A 18 -23.16 22.65 -26.27
C SER A 18 -22.45 23.49 -25.19
N LYS A 19 -23.14 24.47 -24.57
CA LYS A 19 -22.57 25.22 -23.43
C LYS A 19 -22.36 24.33 -22.20
N SER A 20 -23.31 23.46 -21.85
CA SER A 20 -23.15 22.52 -20.74
C SER A 20 -22.05 21.48 -20.99
N GLU A 21 -21.85 21.07 -22.24
CA GLU A 21 -20.82 20.11 -22.65
C GLU A 21 -19.43 20.74 -22.60
N ASN A 22 -19.27 21.95 -23.15
CA ASN A 22 -18.04 22.75 -23.03
C ASN A 22 -17.70 23.09 -21.56
N GLU A 23 -18.70 23.37 -20.72
CA GLU A 23 -18.47 23.66 -19.29
C GLU A 23 -18.03 22.41 -18.51
N ASN A 24 -18.56 21.22 -18.85
CA ASN A 24 -18.07 19.95 -18.34
C ASN A 24 -16.65 19.64 -18.82
N LEU A 25 -16.37 19.73 -20.13
CA LEU A 25 -15.04 19.51 -20.72
C LEU A 25 -14.00 20.46 -20.13
N ARG A 26 -14.38 21.72 -19.86
CA ARG A 26 -13.52 22.70 -19.20
C ARG A 26 -13.25 22.33 -17.75
N MET A 27 -14.26 21.90 -16.97
CA MET A 27 -14.03 21.40 -15.61
C MET A 27 -13.15 20.14 -15.59
N GLU A 28 -13.26 19.25 -16.58
CA GLU A 28 -12.38 18.09 -16.72
C GLU A 28 -10.94 18.52 -17.02
N HIS A 29 -10.73 19.32 -18.06
CA HIS A 29 -9.43 19.86 -18.46
C HIS A 29 -8.76 20.68 -17.36
N ASP A 30 -9.51 21.53 -16.66
CA ASP A 30 -8.97 22.34 -15.56
C ASP A 30 -8.65 21.45 -14.34
N SER A 31 -9.39 20.35 -14.11
CA SER A 31 -9.04 19.34 -13.07
C SER A 31 -7.83 18.47 -13.45
N ILE A 32 -7.62 18.20 -14.74
CA ILE A 32 -6.41 17.53 -15.26
C ILE A 32 -5.21 18.45 -15.05
N LYS A 33 -5.32 19.75 -15.39
CA LYS A 33 -4.25 20.73 -15.11
C LYS A 33 -3.97 20.92 -13.63
N GLU A 34 -4.99 20.86 -12.76
CA GLU A 34 -4.80 20.90 -11.29
C GLU A 34 -4.17 19.60 -10.72
N TRP A 35 -4.12 18.52 -11.51
CA TRP A 35 -3.42 17.27 -11.20
C TRP A 35 -1.99 17.28 -11.77
N ASP A 36 -1.82 17.60 -13.05
CA ASP A 36 -0.51 17.75 -13.72
C ASP A 36 0.41 18.72 -12.97
N SER A 37 -0.14 19.82 -12.45
CA SER A 37 0.61 20.83 -11.67
C SER A 37 0.89 20.44 -10.21
N LYS A 38 0.49 19.25 -9.76
CA LYS A 38 0.76 18.73 -8.40
C LYS A 38 1.56 17.44 -8.38
N GLU A 39 1.66 16.71 -9.49
CA GLU A 39 2.49 15.51 -9.61
C GLU A 39 3.69 15.73 -10.56
N GLU A 40 4.67 16.56 -10.16
CA GLU A 40 6.03 16.61 -10.76
C GLU A 40 6.83 15.29 -10.59
N CYS A 41 6.18 14.13 -10.46
CA CYS A 41 6.83 12.92 -9.99
C CYS A 41 6.29 11.60 -10.54
N LYS A 42 6.26 11.49 -11.88
CA LYS A 42 6.70 10.32 -12.69
C LYS A 42 6.72 10.72 -14.16
N GLN A 43 7.55 10.08 -14.98
CA GLN A 43 7.27 10.07 -16.42
C GLN A 43 6.12 9.09 -16.69
N PRO A 44 5.19 9.36 -17.63
CA PRO A 44 3.98 8.54 -17.82
C PRO A 44 4.23 7.08 -18.25
N HIS A 45 5.47 6.70 -18.54
CA HIS A 45 5.83 5.42 -19.16
C HIS A 45 5.85 4.22 -18.19
N ASP A 46 5.91 4.45 -16.87
CA ASP A 46 6.03 3.39 -15.83
C ASP A 46 4.73 3.13 -15.04
N ILE A 47 3.59 3.67 -15.48
CA ILE A 47 2.29 3.53 -14.79
C ILE A 47 1.35 2.67 -15.66
N ASP A 48 0.78 1.60 -15.10
CA ASP A 48 -0.17 0.76 -15.84
C ASP A 48 -1.54 1.44 -16.05
N LEU A 49 -2.26 1.00 -17.09
CA LEU A 49 -3.52 1.63 -17.48
C LEU A 49 -4.64 1.45 -16.43
N ALA A 50 -4.60 0.38 -15.64
CA ALA A 50 -5.55 0.18 -14.54
C ALA A 50 -5.37 1.26 -13.46
N THR A 51 -4.12 1.56 -13.11
CA THR A 51 -3.72 2.63 -12.19
C THR A 51 -4.17 4.00 -12.68
N VAL A 52 -3.97 4.32 -13.97
CA VAL A 52 -4.44 5.60 -14.55
C VAL A 52 -5.96 5.71 -14.44
N LEU A 53 -6.70 4.66 -14.81
CA LEU A 53 -8.16 4.62 -14.68
C LEU A 53 -8.63 4.68 -13.23
N ARG A 54 -7.87 4.11 -12.27
CA ARG A 54 -8.15 4.19 -10.82
C ARG A 54 -8.00 5.60 -10.27
N LEU A 55 -6.97 6.34 -10.67
CA LEU A 55 -6.77 7.74 -10.27
C LEU A 55 -7.90 8.63 -10.84
N TYR A 56 -8.23 8.46 -12.13
CA TYR A 56 -9.38 9.10 -12.77
C TYR A 56 -10.70 8.78 -12.05
N LEU A 57 -10.92 7.51 -11.72
CA LEU A 57 -12.11 7.03 -10.99
C LEU A 57 -12.28 7.70 -9.63
N VAL A 58 -11.20 7.82 -8.83
CA VAL A 58 -11.25 8.52 -7.53
C VAL A 58 -11.64 9.99 -7.71
N GLY A 59 -11.12 10.67 -8.74
CA GLY A 59 -11.53 12.02 -9.11
C GLY A 59 -13.01 12.12 -9.49
N LYS A 60 -13.53 11.15 -10.25
CA LYS A 60 -14.96 11.07 -10.61
C LYS A 60 -15.85 10.79 -9.41
N GLU A 61 -15.51 9.87 -8.52
CA GLU A 61 -16.30 9.58 -7.32
C GLU A 61 -16.33 10.79 -6.36
N ALA A 62 -15.20 11.48 -6.18
CA ALA A 62 -15.15 12.72 -5.39
C ALA A 62 -16.03 13.83 -6.00
N ASN A 63 -16.08 13.96 -7.33
CA ASN A 63 -16.94 14.94 -8.00
C ASN A 63 -18.42 14.54 -8.03
N LEU A 64 -18.73 13.24 -8.15
CA LEU A 64 -20.09 12.72 -7.99
C LEU A 64 -20.62 13.02 -6.58
N ASN A 65 -19.83 12.80 -5.52
CA ASN A 65 -20.24 13.10 -4.15
C ASN A 65 -20.56 14.59 -3.96
N LYS A 66 -19.72 15.50 -4.48
CA LYS A 66 -19.99 16.95 -4.49
C LYS A 66 -21.31 17.31 -5.22
N LEU A 67 -21.65 16.60 -6.31
CA LEU A 67 -22.93 16.80 -7.00
C LEU A 67 -24.12 16.23 -6.21
N MET A 68 -23.97 15.06 -5.59
CA MET A 68 -25.00 14.47 -4.71
C MET A 68 -25.29 15.41 -3.52
N GLU A 69 -24.27 15.96 -2.86
CA GLU A 69 -24.45 16.95 -1.78
C GLU A 69 -25.15 18.24 -2.25
N LYS A 70 -24.78 18.76 -3.43
CA LYS A 70 -25.44 19.93 -4.03
C LYS A 70 -26.89 19.64 -4.43
N SER A 71 -27.17 18.40 -4.81
CA SER A 71 -28.51 17.92 -5.17
C SER A 71 -29.40 17.74 -3.93
N GLU A 72 -28.89 17.13 -2.87
CA GLU A 72 -29.62 16.90 -1.62
C GLU A 72 -30.10 18.23 -1.00
N LYS A 73 -29.27 19.27 -1.09
CA LYS A 73 -29.61 20.65 -0.69
C LYS A 73 -30.68 21.33 -1.55
N GLN A 74 -31.08 20.74 -2.67
CA GLN A 74 -32.16 21.25 -3.55
C GLN A 74 -33.41 20.37 -3.52
N ASN A 75 -33.25 19.06 -3.52
CA ASN A 75 -34.31 18.06 -3.53
C ASN A 75 -33.88 16.90 -2.62
N PRO A 76 -34.15 16.97 -1.30
CA PRO A 76 -33.77 15.92 -0.36
C PRO A 76 -34.31 14.54 -0.77
N GLY A 77 -33.48 13.51 -0.70
CA GLY A 77 -33.81 12.13 -1.02
C GLY A 77 -34.03 11.79 -2.51
N ASP A 78 -34.27 12.76 -3.40
CA ASP A 78 -34.48 12.51 -4.83
C ASP A 78 -33.65 13.41 -5.74
N TRP A 79 -32.42 12.95 -5.99
CA TRP A 79 -31.48 13.64 -6.87
C TRP A 79 -31.94 13.76 -8.33
N LYS A 80 -32.92 12.94 -8.78
CA LYS A 80 -33.44 12.99 -10.15
C LYS A 80 -34.30 14.23 -10.42
N LYS A 81 -34.83 14.87 -9.36
CA LYS A 81 -35.55 16.15 -9.44
C LYS A 81 -34.62 17.38 -9.43
N SER A 82 -33.34 17.21 -9.11
CA SER A 82 -32.38 18.31 -9.09
C SER A 82 -31.96 18.77 -10.49
N LYS A 83 -31.51 20.02 -10.61
CA LYS A 83 -30.89 20.50 -11.86
C LYS A 83 -29.60 19.76 -12.24
N TYR A 84 -29.05 18.96 -11.34
CA TYR A 84 -27.84 18.16 -11.54
C TYR A 84 -28.13 16.74 -12.03
N ALA A 85 -29.39 16.34 -12.19
CA ALA A 85 -29.79 14.96 -12.50
C ALA A 85 -29.05 14.36 -13.71
N TYR A 86 -28.96 15.09 -14.82
CA TYR A 86 -28.23 14.63 -16.01
C TYR A 86 -26.72 14.44 -15.75
N ALA A 87 -26.08 15.39 -15.06
CA ALA A 87 -24.66 15.29 -14.72
C ALA A 87 -24.38 14.15 -13.72
N ILE A 88 -25.23 13.96 -12.72
CA ILE A 88 -25.16 12.84 -11.76
C ILE A 88 -25.34 11.50 -12.47
N SER A 89 -26.28 11.42 -13.43
CA SER A 89 -26.50 10.20 -14.23
C SER A 89 -25.30 9.89 -15.11
N ALA A 90 -24.77 10.89 -15.85
CA ALA A 90 -23.60 10.73 -16.70
C ALA A 90 -22.35 10.33 -15.89
N MET A 91 -22.11 10.97 -14.74
CA MET A 91 -21.00 10.57 -13.85
C MET A 91 -21.17 9.15 -13.33
N LYS A 92 -22.38 8.71 -12.95
CA LYS A 92 -22.64 7.32 -12.52
C LYS A 92 -22.39 6.32 -13.65
N THR A 93 -22.80 6.61 -14.88
CA THR A 93 -22.50 5.78 -16.06
C THR A 93 -21.00 5.70 -16.32
N ASN A 94 -20.29 6.84 -16.34
CA ASN A 94 -18.85 6.87 -16.59
C ASN A 94 -18.04 6.17 -15.48
N ILE A 95 -18.48 6.27 -14.22
CA ILE A 95 -17.93 5.52 -13.08
C ILE A 95 -18.12 4.00 -13.26
N GLY A 96 -19.29 3.56 -13.73
CA GLY A 96 -19.55 2.17 -14.09
C GLY A 96 -18.61 1.68 -15.19
N MET A 97 -18.63 2.34 -16.34
CA MET A 97 -17.78 1.99 -17.50
C MET A 97 -16.28 1.98 -17.17
N THR A 98 -15.83 2.89 -16.29
CA THR A 98 -14.42 2.94 -15.83
C THR A 98 -14.09 1.73 -14.96
N LYS A 99 -15.00 1.32 -14.05
CA LYS A 99 -14.84 0.11 -13.24
C LYS A 99 -14.86 -1.16 -14.09
N ASP A 100 -15.72 -1.24 -15.09
CA ASP A 100 -15.76 -2.35 -16.04
C ASP A 100 -14.45 -2.45 -16.83
N CYS A 101 -13.91 -1.33 -17.30
CA CYS A 101 -12.60 -1.29 -17.98
C CYS A 101 -11.45 -1.73 -17.06
N ILE A 102 -11.44 -1.32 -15.78
CA ILE A 102 -10.45 -1.77 -14.79
C ILE A 102 -10.54 -3.29 -14.59
N ASP A 103 -11.72 -3.87 -14.41
CA ASP A 103 -11.85 -5.33 -14.23
C ASP A 103 -11.52 -6.12 -15.51
N ILE A 104 -11.75 -5.55 -16.71
CA ILE A 104 -11.26 -6.12 -17.98
C ILE A 104 -9.72 -6.13 -18.01
N LEU A 105 -9.05 -5.03 -17.64
CA LEU A 105 -7.59 -4.95 -17.61
C LEU A 105 -6.99 -5.92 -16.58
N LEU A 106 -7.56 -5.98 -15.37
CA LEU A 106 -7.13 -6.95 -14.35
C LEU A 106 -7.32 -8.40 -14.83
N ARG A 107 -8.43 -8.72 -15.54
CA ARG A 107 -8.62 -10.04 -16.18
C ARG A 107 -7.62 -10.32 -17.31
N VAL A 108 -7.06 -9.31 -17.96
CA VAL A 108 -5.96 -9.47 -18.94
C VAL A 108 -4.65 -9.73 -18.21
N ASN A 109 -4.34 -8.99 -17.13
CA ASN A 109 -3.18 -9.23 -16.29
C ASN A 109 -3.18 -10.67 -15.72
N ASP A 110 -4.30 -11.14 -15.17
CA ASP A 110 -4.45 -12.52 -14.66
C ASP A 110 -4.11 -13.57 -15.73
N ARG A 111 -4.56 -13.37 -16.98
CA ARG A 111 -4.29 -14.26 -18.12
C ARG A 111 -2.81 -14.25 -18.50
N ILE A 112 -2.19 -13.08 -18.52
CA ILE A 112 -0.76 -12.93 -18.81
C ILE A 112 0.08 -13.61 -17.72
N CYS A 113 -0.22 -13.37 -16.44
CA CYS A 113 0.43 -14.04 -15.31
C CYS A 113 0.24 -15.57 -15.34
N ARG A 114 -0.94 -16.06 -15.76
CA ARG A 114 -1.18 -17.50 -15.98
C ARG A 114 -0.29 -18.07 -17.10
N TYR A 115 -0.09 -17.36 -18.21
CA TYR A 115 0.82 -17.81 -19.26
C TYR A 115 2.28 -17.83 -18.76
N PHE A 116 2.69 -16.82 -17.99
CA PHE A 116 4.01 -16.84 -17.35
C PHE A 116 4.17 -17.99 -16.33
N SER A 117 3.14 -18.37 -15.57
CA SER A 117 3.25 -19.52 -14.65
C SER A 117 3.29 -20.87 -15.38
N TYR A 118 2.71 -20.99 -16.58
CA TYR A 118 2.98 -22.15 -17.46
C TYR A 118 4.43 -22.17 -17.97
N ILE A 119 4.95 -21.02 -18.43
CA ILE A 119 6.33 -20.91 -18.98
C ILE A 119 7.39 -21.23 -17.91
N ASN A 120 7.14 -20.84 -16.65
CA ASN A 120 8.04 -21.07 -15.51
C ASN A 120 7.67 -22.31 -14.67
N ASP A 121 6.97 -23.30 -15.26
CA ASP A 121 6.40 -24.53 -14.64
C ASP A 121 5.83 -24.39 -13.21
N SER A 122 5.31 -23.21 -12.90
CA SER A 122 4.74 -22.80 -11.61
C SER A 122 3.21 -22.74 -11.67
N LYS A 123 2.60 -23.36 -12.69
CA LYS A 123 1.16 -23.43 -12.96
C LYS A 123 0.30 -23.85 -11.75
N THR A 124 0.83 -24.73 -10.89
CA THR A 124 0.18 -25.19 -9.66
C THR A 124 0.29 -24.21 -8.49
N SER A 125 1.21 -23.25 -8.59
CA SER A 125 1.43 -22.16 -7.61
C SER A 125 0.69 -20.86 -7.98
N PHE A 126 -0.09 -20.85 -9.06
CA PHE A 126 -0.81 -19.67 -9.54
C PHE A 126 -2.32 -19.90 -9.55
N VAL A 127 -3.02 -19.15 -8.71
CA VAL A 127 -4.48 -19.23 -8.56
C VAL A 127 -5.19 -18.36 -9.59
N ILE A 128 -6.27 -18.89 -10.16
CA ILE A 128 -7.09 -18.21 -11.16
C ILE A 128 -8.50 -18.01 -10.58
N GLY A 129 -8.95 -16.76 -10.47
CA GLY A 129 -10.27 -16.42 -9.94
C GLY A 129 -10.19 -15.43 -8.78
N LYS A 130 -11.07 -15.60 -7.79
CA LYS A 130 -11.11 -14.74 -6.58
C LYS A 130 -10.73 -15.47 -5.29
N GLU A 131 -10.63 -16.80 -5.30
CA GLU A 131 -10.41 -17.60 -4.09
C GLU A 131 -9.28 -18.61 -4.27
N ALA A 132 -8.43 -18.74 -3.25
CA ALA A 132 -7.29 -19.64 -3.19
C ALA A 132 -7.48 -20.67 -2.08
N ASP A 133 -7.62 -21.95 -2.44
CA ASP A 133 -7.52 -23.05 -1.49
C ASP A 133 -6.07 -23.19 -1.04
N MET A 134 -5.82 -22.80 0.20
CA MET A 134 -4.49 -22.79 0.79
C MET A 134 -3.96 -24.21 1.07
N ASN A 135 -4.83 -25.21 1.25
CA ASN A 135 -4.41 -26.59 1.48
C ASN A 135 -3.81 -27.20 0.20
N ASN A 136 -4.34 -26.80 -0.95
CA ASN A 136 -3.90 -27.28 -2.28
C ASN A 136 -2.80 -26.42 -2.92
N GLN A 137 -2.31 -25.36 -2.28
CA GLN A 137 -1.18 -24.59 -2.82
C GLN A 137 0.16 -25.30 -2.52
N PRO A 138 0.92 -25.78 -3.52
CA PRO A 138 2.32 -26.15 -3.32
C PRO A 138 3.18 -24.91 -2.98
N ASN A 139 2.65 -23.70 -3.22
CA ASN A 139 3.05 -22.46 -2.57
C ASN A 139 2.09 -22.02 -1.43
N TYR A 140 1.82 -22.91 -0.47
CA TYR A 140 1.55 -22.56 0.94
C TYR A 140 2.56 -23.28 1.88
N PHE A 141 3.19 -22.55 2.81
CA PHE A 141 4.05 -23.03 3.89
C PHE A 141 3.84 -22.09 5.08
N CYS A 142 3.90 -22.60 6.30
CA CYS A 142 4.10 -21.83 7.52
C CYS A 142 5.18 -22.48 8.38
N LEU A 143 5.68 -21.74 9.37
CA LEU A 143 6.37 -22.37 10.50
C LEU A 143 5.40 -23.35 11.18
N ARG A 144 5.92 -24.52 11.59
CA ARG A 144 5.27 -25.38 12.57
C ARG A 144 5.62 -24.86 13.97
N SER A 145 4.84 -25.22 14.98
CA SER A 145 5.27 -25.09 16.38
C SER A 145 6.63 -25.77 16.55
N VAL A 146 7.60 -25.06 17.11
CA VAL A 146 8.98 -25.55 17.23
C VAL A 146 9.20 -26.07 18.65
N ASP A 147 9.50 -27.35 18.77
CA ASP A 147 10.09 -27.91 19.99
C ASP A 147 11.55 -27.41 20.10
N CYS A 148 11.74 -26.14 20.50
CA CYS A 148 13.05 -25.54 20.73
C CYS A 148 13.72 -26.17 21.96
N THR A 149 14.35 -27.34 21.78
CA THR A 149 15.30 -27.91 22.74
C THR A 149 16.66 -27.19 22.71
N GLU A 150 16.91 -26.40 21.65
CA GLU A 150 18.08 -25.54 21.48
C GLU A 150 17.94 -24.18 22.20
N THR A 151 19.06 -23.46 22.36
CA THR A 151 19.09 -22.27 23.22
C THR A 151 18.25 -21.10 22.71
N LYS A 152 17.64 -20.35 23.65
CA LYS A 152 16.63 -19.31 23.36
C LYS A 152 17.05 -18.22 22.37
N HIS A 153 18.34 -17.96 22.19
CA HIS A 153 18.82 -16.88 21.32
C HIS A 153 18.79 -17.26 19.82
N GLU A 154 19.09 -18.52 19.48
CA GLU A 154 19.21 -18.96 18.08
C GLU A 154 17.85 -19.36 17.46
N CYS A 155 16.89 -19.82 18.28
CA CYS A 155 15.55 -20.22 17.83
C CYS A 155 14.65 -19.04 17.39
N THR A 156 15.03 -17.78 17.71
CA THR A 156 14.19 -16.56 17.51
C THR A 156 13.70 -16.31 16.08
N LYS A 157 14.44 -16.78 15.07
CA LYS A 157 14.06 -16.72 13.65
C LYS A 157 12.91 -17.67 13.27
N PHE A 158 12.67 -18.71 14.09
CA PHE A 158 11.63 -19.73 13.89
C PHE A 158 10.40 -19.55 14.79
N PHE A 159 10.33 -18.49 15.59
CA PHE A 159 9.11 -18.18 16.35
C PHE A 159 8.01 -17.72 15.39
N GLN A 160 6.83 -18.36 15.43
CA GLN A 160 5.74 -18.03 14.51
C GLN A 160 5.26 -16.58 14.74
N GLN A 161 4.93 -15.84 13.68
CA GLN A 161 4.54 -14.44 13.84
C GLN A 161 3.22 -14.40 14.64
N ARG A 162 3.23 -13.68 15.77
CA ARG A 162 2.13 -13.61 16.74
C ARG A 162 1.88 -14.92 17.52
N SER A 163 2.89 -15.78 17.67
CA SER A 163 2.98 -16.71 18.80
C SER A 163 3.36 -15.99 20.10
N ASP A 164 3.26 -16.67 21.24
CA ASP A 164 3.62 -16.08 22.54
C ASP A 164 5.14 -15.80 22.63
N GLU A 165 6.00 -16.67 22.11
CA GLU A 165 7.45 -16.45 22.07
C GLU A 165 7.81 -15.23 21.21
N TRP A 166 7.08 -15.03 20.10
CA TRP A 166 7.21 -13.84 19.26
C TRP A 166 6.79 -12.56 19.98
N PHE A 167 5.74 -12.62 20.80
CA PHE A 167 5.37 -11.50 21.67
C PHE A 167 6.40 -11.28 22.77
N GLU A 168 6.95 -12.31 23.42
CA GLU A 168 7.97 -12.17 24.47
C GLU A 168 9.27 -11.55 23.96
N VAL A 169 9.74 -11.93 22.77
CA VAL A 169 10.91 -11.28 22.14
C VAL A 169 10.62 -9.81 21.84
N ARG A 170 9.41 -9.48 21.38
CA ARG A 170 9.03 -8.10 21.01
C ARG A 170 8.74 -7.21 22.22
N LYS A 171 8.26 -7.75 23.34
CA LYS A 171 8.11 -7.02 24.62
C LYS A 171 9.43 -6.46 25.13
N GLN A 172 10.56 -7.12 24.82
CA GLN A 172 11.91 -6.70 25.23
C GLN A 172 12.48 -5.58 24.36
N ALA A 173 11.91 -5.32 23.18
CA ALA A 173 12.48 -4.44 22.16
C ALA A 173 12.17 -2.95 22.40
N LYS A 174 13.20 -2.10 22.44
CA LYS A 174 13.01 -0.64 22.55
C LYS A 174 12.39 -0.01 21.30
N VAL A 175 12.68 -0.55 20.11
CA VAL A 175 12.10 -0.09 18.84
C VAL A 175 11.73 -1.31 17.98
N THR A 176 10.60 -1.24 17.29
CA THR A 176 10.25 -2.21 16.24
C THR A 176 10.31 -1.55 14.87
N ALA A 177 10.60 -2.32 13.81
CA ALA A 177 10.57 -1.80 12.43
C ALA A 177 9.24 -1.11 12.08
N SER A 178 8.12 -1.67 12.56
CA SER A 178 6.76 -1.13 12.43
C SER A 178 6.52 0.21 13.15
N THR A 179 7.28 0.52 14.21
CA THR A 179 7.15 1.76 15.00
C THR A 179 8.30 2.74 14.76
N MET A 180 9.27 2.39 13.92
CA MET A 180 10.47 3.15 13.59
C MET A 180 10.16 4.63 13.23
N HIS A 181 9.13 4.87 12.42
CA HIS A 181 8.73 6.22 12.02
C HIS A 181 8.26 7.09 13.20
N THR A 182 7.71 6.49 14.24
CA THR A 182 7.32 7.17 15.48
C THR A 182 8.55 7.41 16.37
N ALA A 183 9.44 6.43 16.50
CA ALA A 183 10.70 6.56 17.27
C ALA A 183 11.60 7.68 16.73
N LEU A 184 11.67 7.82 15.39
CA LEU A 184 12.39 8.89 14.67
C LEU A 184 11.70 10.26 14.73
N GLY A 185 10.48 10.35 15.31
CA GLY A 185 9.77 11.62 15.54
C GLY A 185 9.07 12.22 14.33
N LEU A 186 8.78 11.42 13.29
CA LEU A 186 8.11 11.89 12.07
C LEU A 186 6.62 12.24 12.28
N ARG A 187 6.04 11.75 13.39
CA ARG A 187 4.67 11.95 13.90
C ARG A 187 4.56 13.22 14.77
N THR A 188 3.65 13.29 15.74
CA THR A 188 3.70 14.31 16.81
C THR A 188 4.75 13.97 17.88
N LEU A 189 5.17 14.96 18.68
CA LEU A 189 6.03 14.72 19.85
C LEU A 189 5.32 13.87 20.91
N LYS A 190 3.99 14.02 21.05
CA LYS A 190 3.16 13.24 21.97
C LYS A 190 3.13 11.76 21.59
N GLU A 191 3.04 11.43 20.30
CA GLU A 191 3.16 10.04 19.81
C GLU A 191 4.58 9.48 20.00
N GLN A 192 5.62 10.29 19.77
CA GLN A 192 7.01 9.88 20.02
C GLN A 192 7.28 9.60 21.50
N GLN A 193 6.66 10.37 22.40
CA GLN A 193 6.71 10.13 23.85
C GLN A 193 5.87 8.90 24.23
N ALA A 194 4.62 8.78 23.77
CA ALA A 194 3.76 7.62 24.09
C ALA A 194 4.34 6.27 23.58
N HIS A 195 5.07 6.27 22.45
CA HIS A 195 5.81 5.10 21.99
C HIS A 195 6.97 4.73 22.93
N TYR A 196 7.58 5.69 23.62
CA TYR A 196 8.60 5.45 24.65
C TYR A 196 8.01 4.75 25.90
N ASP A 197 6.68 4.80 26.07
CA ASP A 197 6.00 4.50 27.34
C ASP A 197 4.98 3.33 27.26
N SER A 198 4.85 2.57 26.14
CA SER A 198 3.82 1.50 26.03
C SER A 198 4.06 0.40 24.96
N ILE A 199 3.67 -0.86 25.27
CA ILE A 199 3.69 -2.06 24.37
C ILE A 199 2.57 -3.06 24.78
N LEU A 200 1.82 -3.65 23.82
CA LEU A 200 1.08 -4.96 23.86
C LEU A 200 0.50 -5.31 22.41
N PRO A 201 -0.22 -6.44 22.13
CA PRO A 201 -0.27 -7.14 20.81
C PRO A 201 -1.36 -6.63 19.81
N SER A 202 -1.82 -7.25 18.68
CA SER A 202 -1.85 -8.65 18.13
C SER A 202 -2.09 -8.67 16.57
N LEU A 203 -2.72 -9.57 15.79
CA LEU A 203 -3.22 -10.99 15.82
C LEU A 203 -3.26 -11.57 14.34
N PHE A 204 -2.94 -12.86 14.12
CA PHE A 204 -3.29 -13.78 12.98
C PHE A 204 -2.97 -13.41 11.45
N PRO A 205 -3.37 -14.19 10.38
CA PRO A 205 -2.49 -15.28 9.87
C PRO A 205 -2.38 -15.56 8.32
N LYS A 206 -1.25 -16.16 7.89
CA LYS A 206 -1.04 -17.16 6.77
C LYS A 206 -1.06 -16.79 5.26
N ILE A 207 0.07 -17.04 4.56
CA ILE A 207 0.35 -17.13 3.08
C ILE A 207 1.56 -18.12 2.88
N LYS A 208 2.10 -18.50 1.69
CA LYS A 208 3.48 -19.12 1.61
C LYS A 208 4.52 -18.09 1.95
N PHE A 209 4.63 -17.95 3.25
CA PHE A 209 5.49 -17.02 3.90
C PHE A 209 6.39 -17.95 4.69
N LYS A 210 7.70 -17.99 4.35
CA LYS A 210 8.67 -18.44 5.36
C LYS A 210 8.71 -17.33 6.40
N GLU A 211 7.74 -17.44 7.27
CA GLU A 211 7.45 -16.58 8.40
C GLU A 211 8.73 -16.52 9.23
N VAL A 212 9.32 -15.33 9.32
CA VAL A 212 10.59 -15.14 10.05
C VAL A 212 10.25 -14.40 11.32
N GLY A 213 10.45 -15.06 12.46
CA GLY A 213 9.93 -14.60 13.74
C GLY A 213 10.39 -13.20 14.07
N CYS A 214 11.62 -13.06 14.53
CA CYS A 214 12.23 -11.75 14.73
C CYS A 214 13.69 -11.76 14.29
N TYR A 215 14.09 -10.74 13.52
CA TYR A 215 15.48 -10.31 13.50
C TYR A 215 15.71 -9.44 14.73
N VAL A 216 16.55 -9.91 15.67
CA VAL A 216 16.79 -9.24 16.95
C VAL A 216 18.20 -8.68 17.00
N LYS A 217 18.35 -7.35 17.03
CA LYS A 217 19.63 -6.72 17.36
C LYS A 217 19.72 -6.54 18.86
N TRP A 218 20.61 -7.30 19.49
CA TRP A 218 20.87 -7.26 20.93
C TRP A 218 21.81 -6.11 21.31
N ARG A 219 21.71 -5.64 22.56
CA ARG A 219 22.65 -4.73 23.22
C ARG A 219 22.51 -4.92 24.72
N GLU A 220 23.61 -5.14 25.44
CA GLU A 220 23.61 -5.29 26.91
C GLU A 220 22.55 -6.34 27.35
N ASP A 221 22.59 -7.51 26.67
CA ASP A 221 21.71 -8.68 26.81
C ASP A 221 20.20 -8.42 26.68
N LYS A 222 19.82 -7.28 26.06
CA LYS A 222 18.44 -6.88 25.82
C LYS A 222 18.20 -6.60 24.34
N ALA A 223 16.99 -6.89 23.86
CA ALA A 223 16.60 -6.56 22.50
C ALA A 223 16.58 -5.02 22.31
N PHE A 224 17.45 -4.48 21.46
CA PHE A 224 17.47 -3.05 21.18
C PHE A 224 16.53 -2.70 20.03
N LEU A 225 16.62 -3.46 18.94
CA LEU A 225 15.83 -3.30 17.74
C LEU A 225 15.27 -4.67 17.32
N VAL A 226 13.98 -4.73 17.02
CA VAL A 226 13.34 -5.92 16.44
C VAL A 226 12.67 -5.60 15.11
N ALA A 227 13.11 -6.27 14.06
CA ALA A 227 12.38 -6.36 12.81
C ALA A 227 11.69 -7.72 12.71
N SER A 228 10.49 -7.74 12.13
CA SER A 228 9.83 -8.97 11.68
C SER A 228 9.28 -8.64 10.30
N PRO A 229 9.76 -9.27 9.22
CA PRO A 229 9.14 -9.17 7.91
C PRO A 229 7.78 -9.90 7.92
N GLY A 230 6.97 -9.73 6.89
CA GLY A 230 5.89 -10.68 6.61
C GLY A 230 6.48 -12.07 6.35
N CYS A 231 7.48 -12.15 5.45
CA CYS A 231 8.29 -13.35 5.27
C CYS A 231 9.63 -13.08 4.57
N GLU A 232 10.46 -14.13 4.54
CA GLU A 232 11.43 -14.37 3.46
C GLU A 232 10.77 -15.15 2.30
N GLY A 233 11.16 -14.78 1.08
CA GLY A 233 11.10 -15.64 -0.10
C GLY A 233 12.52 -15.86 -0.66
N ASP A 234 12.74 -17.02 -1.30
CA ASP A 234 14.05 -17.53 -1.73
C ASP A 234 13.96 -17.92 -3.22
N GLU A 235 14.77 -17.29 -4.07
CA GLU A 235 14.80 -17.50 -5.54
C GLU A 235 16.06 -18.32 -5.89
N GLY A 236 16.08 -19.56 -5.41
CA GLY A 236 17.28 -20.41 -5.43
C GLY A 236 18.35 -19.95 -4.42
N GLN A 237 19.53 -20.56 -4.47
CA GLN A 237 20.59 -20.33 -3.47
C GLN A 237 21.20 -18.91 -3.46
N THR A 238 20.90 -18.08 -4.46
CA THR A 238 21.63 -16.83 -4.74
C THR A 238 20.86 -15.55 -4.40
N LYS A 239 19.54 -15.58 -4.18
CA LYS A 239 18.76 -14.36 -3.97
C LYS A 239 17.58 -14.54 -3.00
N ARG A 240 17.55 -13.70 -1.97
CA ARG A 240 16.47 -13.59 -0.98
C ARG A 240 15.76 -12.26 -1.07
N PHE A 241 14.46 -12.29 -0.77
CA PHE A 241 13.60 -11.10 -0.69
C PHE A 241 12.82 -11.10 0.63
N LEU A 242 12.58 -9.91 1.17
CA LEU A 242 11.60 -9.74 2.25
C LEU A 242 10.26 -9.27 1.68
N PHE A 243 9.15 -9.83 2.16
CA PHE A 243 7.81 -9.33 1.83
C PHE A 243 7.22 -8.57 3.02
N GLU A 244 6.64 -7.41 2.74
CA GLU A 244 5.84 -6.64 3.70
C GLU A 244 4.46 -6.39 3.10
N ILE A 245 3.43 -7.01 3.69
CA ILE A 245 2.07 -6.95 3.17
C ILE A 245 1.19 -6.09 4.08
N LYS A 246 0.50 -5.12 3.47
CA LYS A 246 -0.47 -4.25 4.11
C LYS A 246 -1.86 -4.56 3.57
N CYS A 247 -2.63 -5.28 4.37
CA CYS A 247 -4.09 -5.35 4.22
C CYS A 247 -4.69 -4.27 5.13
N PRO A 248 -5.36 -3.23 4.59
CA PRO A 248 -6.09 -2.27 5.39
C PRO A 248 -7.15 -2.98 6.25
N TYR A 249 -7.34 -2.50 7.47
CA TYR A 249 -8.33 -3.07 8.38
C TYR A 249 -9.75 -2.85 7.83
N LYS A 250 -10.68 -3.78 8.11
CA LYS A 250 -12.11 -3.57 7.80
C LYS A 250 -12.65 -2.39 8.60
N SER A 251 -12.70 -1.23 7.96
CA SER A 251 -13.45 -0.05 8.41
C SER A 251 -14.58 0.22 7.43
N ASP A 252 -15.61 0.95 7.84
CA ASP A 252 -16.76 1.31 6.99
C ASP A 252 -16.34 2.13 5.75
N ARG A 253 -15.13 2.71 5.80
CA ARG A 253 -14.44 3.24 4.63
C ARG A 253 -13.65 2.12 3.97
N LYS A 254 -14.17 1.61 2.83
CA LYS A 254 -13.37 0.84 1.87
C LYS A 254 -12.05 1.57 1.64
N THR A 255 -10.95 0.91 2.01
CA THR A 255 -9.62 1.50 1.88
C THR A 255 -8.98 0.96 0.62
N ASN A 256 -8.77 1.85 -0.36
CA ASN A 256 -8.18 1.48 -1.64
C ASN A 256 -6.72 1.03 -1.48
N VAL A 257 -6.21 0.29 -2.47
CA VAL A 257 -4.77 0.01 -2.62
C VAL A 257 -3.96 1.30 -2.72
N SER A 258 -2.69 1.23 -2.29
CA SER A 258 -1.76 2.36 -2.36
C SER A 258 -0.98 2.34 -3.67
N TYR A 259 -0.97 3.46 -4.42
CA TYR A 259 -0.17 3.65 -5.66
C TYR A 259 1.19 4.34 -5.40
N SER A 260 1.50 4.56 -4.12
CA SER A 260 2.81 4.95 -3.59
C SER A 260 3.03 4.21 -2.27
N ILE A 261 4.28 4.12 -1.80
CA ILE A 261 4.58 3.55 -0.48
C ILE A 261 4.59 4.69 0.56
N PRO A 262 3.71 4.68 1.58
CA PRO A 262 3.77 5.65 2.67
C PRO A 262 5.14 5.69 3.35
N ASN A 263 5.68 6.89 3.61
CA ASN A 263 7.01 7.12 4.18
C ASN A 263 7.29 6.32 5.48
N ASN A 264 6.24 6.00 6.26
CA ASN A 264 6.37 5.19 7.47
C ASN A 264 6.63 3.70 7.19
N TYR A 265 6.20 3.16 6.05
CA TYR A 265 6.50 1.79 5.64
C TYR A 265 7.85 1.67 4.93
N VAL A 266 8.33 2.73 4.24
CA VAL A 266 9.71 2.80 3.72
C VAL A 266 10.74 2.53 4.83
N LEU A 267 10.55 3.17 5.98
CA LEU A 267 11.40 2.96 7.15
C LEU A 267 11.29 1.54 7.71
N GLN A 268 10.10 0.93 7.70
CA GLN A 268 9.91 -0.45 8.13
C GLN A 268 10.70 -1.42 7.24
N LEU A 269 10.57 -1.28 5.91
CA LEU A 269 11.25 -2.08 4.90
C LEU A 269 12.79 -1.99 5.02
N ILE A 270 13.32 -0.76 5.09
CA ILE A 270 14.76 -0.53 5.25
C ILE A 270 15.28 -1.06 6.58
N THR A 271 14.49 -0.97 7.66
CA THR A 271 14.84 -1.57 8.95
C THR A 271 14.83 -3.09 8.91
N GLN A 272 13.90 -3.72 8.17
CA GLN A 272 13.85 -5.17 8.02
C GLN A 272 15.05 -5.71 7.24
N MET A 273 15.41 -5.09 6.11
CA MET A 273 16.61 -5.44 5.34
C MET A 273 17.90 -5.19 6.13
N GLY A 274 18.06 -4.01 6.74
CA GLY A 274 19.24 -3.67 7.55
C GLY A 274 19.45 -4.60 8.74
N ALA A 275 18.38 -4.95 9.46
CA ALA A 275 18.46 -5.90 10.57
C ALA A 275 18.85 -7.31 10.13
N SER A 276 18.42 -7.78 8.95
CA SER A 276 18.81 -9.11 8.44
C SER A 276 20.33 -9.21 8.17
N LYS A 277 20.92 -8.14 7.59
CA LYS A 277 22.37 -8.00 7.37
C LYS A 277 23.12 -7.99 8.69
N GLU A 278 22.72 -7.13 9.63
CA GLU A 278 23.46 -6.90 10.88
C GLU A 278 23.33 -8.03 11.92
N CYS A 279 22.23 -8.79 11.92
CA CYS A 279 21.94 -9.76 12.98
C CYS A 279 22.16 -11.23 12.57
N TYR A 280 22.16 -11.54 11.27
CA TYR A 280 22.27 -12.92 10.75
C TYR A 280 23.21 -13.04 9.53
N GLY A 281 23.87 -11.94 9.12
CA GLY A 281 24.74 -11.92 7.94
C GLY A 281 24.00 -12.05 6.61
N TYR A 282 22.66 -11.92 6.58
CA TYR A 282 21.88 -12.09 5.36
C TYR A 282 21.81 -10.77 4.58
N HIS A 283 22.54 -10.71 3.47
CA HIS A 283 22.59 -9.55 2.58
C HIS A 283 21.33 -9.45 1.71
N ILE A 284 20.19 -9.15 2.32
CA ILE A 284 18.93 -8.95 1.58
C ILE A 284 18.91 -7.54 0.98
N THR A 285 19.14 -7.46 -0.32
CA THR A 285 19.24 -6.20 -1.07
C THR A 285 17.91 -5.71 -1.64
N GLU A 286 16.86 -6.53 -1.65
CA GLU A 286 15.57 -6.20 -2.24
C GLU A 286 14.41 -6.73 -1.39
N SER A 287 13.29 -6.00 -1.38
CA SER A 287 12.07 -6.33 -0.66
C SER A 287 10.84 -5.99 -1.52
N ILE A 288 9.78 -6.78 -1.39
CA ILE A 288 8.51 -6.56 -2.10
C ILE A 288 7.47 -6.03 -1.10
N PHE A 289 7.03 -4.78 -1.32
CA PHE A 289 5.92 -4.18 -0.59
C PHE A 289 4.61 -4.43 -1.34
N VAL A 290 3.58 -4.89 -0.62
CA VAL A 290 2.28 -5.23 -1.19
C VAL A 290 1.17 -4.49 -0.46
N SER A 291 0.29 -3.79 -1.19
CA SER A 291 -0.95 -3.21 -0.65
C SER A 291 -2.13 -3.98 -1.21
N TRP A 292 -2.80 -4.78 -0.38
CA TRP A 292 -3.96 -5.60 -0.77
C TRP A 292 -5.27 -4.87 -0.45
N SER A 293 -6.29 -5.04 -1.29
CA SER A 293 -7.68 -4.67 -1.02
C SER A 293 -8.63 -5.78 -1.48
N GLU A 294 -9.93 -5.68 -1.22
CA GLU A 294 -10.93 -6.64 -1.73
C GLU A 294 -11.01 -6.66 -3.28
N GLU A 295 -10.68 -5.56 -3.95
CA GLU A 295 -10.86 -5.41 -5.40
C GLU A 295 -9.58 -5.75 -6.18
N SER A 296 -8.43 -5.31 -5.67
CA SER A 296 -7.12 -5.49 -6.29
C SER A 296 -5.97 -5.37 -5.30
N THR A 297 -4.77 -5.68 -5.78
CA THR A 297 -3.52 -5.64 -5.02
C THR A 297 -2.45 -4.91 -5.84
N THR A 298 -1.75 -3.96 -5.24
CA THR A 298 -0.57 -3.30 -5.84
C THR A 298 0.73 -3.86 -5.25
N ALA A 299 1.76 -4.02 -6.10
CA ALA A 299 3.08 -4.49 -5.68
C ALA A 299 4.20 -3.53 -6.10
N PHE A 300 5.24 -3.44 -5.27
CA PHE A 300 6.40 -2.58 -5.46
C PHE A 300 7.68 -3.33 -5.08
N LEU A 301 8.71 -3.25 -5.93
CA LEU A 301 10.07 -3.69 -5.59
C LEU A 301 10.82 -2.52 -4.94
N VAL A 302 11.41 -2.77 -3.79
CA VAL A 302 12.11 -1.79 -2.96
C VAL A 302 13.54 -2.27 -2.75
N LYS A 303 14.50 -1.55 -3.31
CA LYS A 303 15.93 -1.85 -3.14
C LYS A 303 16.45 -1.28 -1.83
N PHE A 304 17.37 -1.99 -1.18
CA PHE A 304 18.04 -1.48 0.02
C PHE A 304 18.79 -0.18 -0.29
N GLY A 305 18.73 0.77 0.64
CA GLY A 305 19.40 2.07 0.56
C GLY A 305 20.32 2.23 1.75
N GLU A 306 21.61 1.93 1.55
CA GLU A 306 22.60 1.92 2.63
C GLU A 306 22.76 3.30 3.28
N ASP A 307 22.71 4.39 2.51
CA ASP A 307 22.75 5.76 3.05
C ASP A 307 21.56 6.09 3.95
N LEU A 308 20.36 5.63 3.59
CA LEU A 308 19.15 5.80 4.40
C LEU A 308 19.21 4.92 5.66
N TRP A 309 19.73 3.70 5.55
CA TRP A 309 19.98 2.84 6.72
C TRP A 309 20.98 3.49 7.68
N ASN A 310 22.13 3.93 7.19
CA ASN A 310 23.17 4.59 7.97
C ASN A 310 22.64 5.87 8.65
N ALA A 311 21.81 6.66 7.97
CA ALA A 311 21.15 7.82 8.55
C ALA A 311 20.17 7.46 9.69
N ILE A 312 19.38 6.39 9.52
CA ILE A 312 18.48 5.87 10.57
C ILE A 312 19.30 5.39 11.77
N VAL A 313 20.30 4.54 11.55
CA VAL A 313 21.20 3.99 12.59
C VAL A 313 21.87 5.12 13.38
N ALA A 314 22.48 6.09 12.71
CA ALA A 314 23.12 7.23 13.36
C ALA A 314 22.13 8.07 14.19
N PHE A 315 20.89 8.27 13.71
CA PHE A 315 19.85 8.98 14.45
C PHE A 315 19.41 8.19 15.70
N LEU A 316 19.25 6.87 15.61
CA LEU A 316 18.84 6.03 16.74
C LEU A 316 19.94 6.00 17.81
N TYR A 317 21.14 5.51 17.47
CA TYR A 317 22.24 5.29 18.42
C TYR A 317 22.74 6.59 19.04
N GLY A 318 22.80 7.68 18.28
CA GLY A 318 23.20 8.99 18.79
C GLY A 318 22.18 9.65 19.73
N THR A 319 20.97 9.10 19.91
CA THR A 319 19.88 9.82 20.61
C THR A 319 18.95 9.01 21.52
N HIS A 320 19.03 7.67 21.54
CA HIS A 320 18.15 6.81 22.35
C HIS A 320 18.52 6.70 23.84
N SER A 321 19.38 7.59 24.35
CA SER A 321 19.78 7.66 25.75
C SER A 321 18.86 8.54 26.63
N ARG A 322 18.01 9.39 26.05
CA ARG A 322 17.11 10.31 26.78
C ARG A 322 15.76 10.50 26.07
N ARG A 323 14.66 10.50 26.84
CA ARG A 323 13.28 10.75 26.36
C ARG A 323 13.20 12.13 25.67
N PRO A 324 12.64 12.24 24.45
CA PRO A 324 12.66 13.48 23.69
C PRO A 324 11.70 14.54 24.24
N THR A 325 12.17 15.78 24.38
CA THR A 325 11.41 16.93 24.92
C THR A 325 11.01 17.97 23.88
N LYS A 326 11.58 17.91 22.67
CA LYS A 326 11.28 18.79 21.52
C LYS A 326 11.43 18.00 20.21
N LYS A 327 10.72 18.40 19.15
CA LYS A 327 11.02 17.93 17.78
C LYS A 327 12.42 18.38 17.37
N ARG A 328 13.14 17.54 16.60
CA ARG A 328 14.57 17.73 16.29
C ARG A 328 14.76 18.24 14.85
N PRO A 329 15.73 19.14 14.57
CA PRO A 329 15.99 19.64 13.21
C PRO A 329 16.29 18.53 12.19
N LYS A 330 17.11 17.54 12.58
CA LYS A 330 17.47 16.37 11.77
C LYS A 330 16.27 15.53 11.28
N THR A 331 15.09 15.69 11.88
CA THR A 331 13.85 15.07 11.41
C THR A 331 13.40 15.63 10.06
N LYS A 332 13.81 16.84 9.65
CA LYS A 332 13.54 17.39 8.30
C LYS A 332 14.49 16.80 7.25
N GLU A 333 15.78 16.72 7.55
CA GLU A 333 16.80 16.07 6.71
C GLU A 333 16.41 14.63 6.41
N LEU A 334 16.05 13.86 7.45
CA LEU A 334 15.64 12.47 7.30
C LEU A 334 14.36 12.29 6.47
N LYS A 335 13.44 13.26 6.45
CA LYS A 335 12.30 13.23 5.52
C LYS A 335 12.76 13.37 4.07
N ALA A 336 13.60 14.37 3.77
CA ALA A 336 14.14 14.54 2.42
C ALA A 336 14.92 13.29 1.94
N HIS A 337 15.64 12.59 2.82
CA HIS A 337 16.29 11.32 2.47
C HIS A 337 15.28 10.20 2.15
N ILE A 338 14.17 10.10 2.88
CA ILE A 338 13.08 9.15 2.56
C ILE A 338 12.40 9.52 1.23
N ASP A 339 12.17 10.81 0.97
CA ASP A 339 11.51 11.30 -0.24
C ASP A 339 12.40 11.11 -1.49
N THR A 340 13.72 11.26 -1.37
CA THR A 340 14.70 10.92 -2.41
C THR A 340 14.77 9.40 -2.65
N PHE A 341 14.86 8.60 -1.58
CA PHE A 341 14.85 7.15 -1.67
C PHE A 341 13.58 6.62 -2.37
N LEU A 342 12.41 7.19 -2.08
CA LEU A 342 11.14 6.85 -2.72
C LEU A 342 11.16 7.06 -4.25
N LYS A 343 11.98 7.97 -4.76
CA LYS A 343 12.14 8.23 -6.21
C LYS A 343 13.20 7.35 -6.88
N GLN A 344 14.19 6.86 -6.12
CA GLN A 344 15.38 6.19 -6.66
C GLN A 344 15.39 4.67 -6.45
N ASN A 345 14.83 4.19 -5.33
CA ASN A 345 14.97 2.81 -4.87
C ASN A 345 13.65 2.01 -4.95
N VAL A 346 12.54 2.63 -5.33
CA VAL A 346 11.22 1.99 -5.41
C VAL A 346 10.75 1.91 -6.86
N LYS A 347 10.55 0.69 -7.36
CA LYS A 347 9.91 0.43 -8.66
C LYS A 347 8.50 -0.11 -8.44
N TYR A 348 7.52 0.45 -9.14
CA TYR A 348 6.18 -0.13 -9.23
C TYR A 348 6.20 -1.39 -10.11
N LEU A 349 5.48 -2.44 -9.70
CA LEU A 349 5.40 -3.71 -10.43
C LEU A 349 4.05 -3.94 -11.12
N GLY A 350 2.99 -3.24 -10.68
CA GLY A 350 1.66 -3.27 -11.29
C GLY A 350 0.51 -3.48 -10.32
N GLU A 351 -0.71 -3.34 -10.84
CA GLU A 351 -1.97 -3.74 -10.21
C GLU A 351 -2.42 -5.13 -10.69
N PHE A 352 -2.74 -6.01 -9.73
CA PHE A 352 -3.16 -7.39 -9.93
C PHE A 352 -4.54 -7.63 -9.30
N LYS A 353 -5.30 -8.62 -9.78
CA LYS A 353 -6.58 -8.97 -9.16
C LYS A 353 -6.34 -9.53 -7.75
N SER A 354 -7.17 -9.13 -6.79
CA SER A 354 -7.09 -9.69 -5.45
C SER A 354 -7.68 -11.10 -5.39
N VAL A 355 -6.94 -11.97 -4.72
CA VAL A 355 -7.37 -13.32 -4.35
C VAL A 355 -7.54 -13.37 -2.84
N LYS A 356 -8.57 -14.09 -2.38
CA LYS A 356 -8.93 -14.32 -0.98
C LYS A 356 -8.57 -15.76 -0.61
N ALA A 357 -7.93 -15.97 0.53
CA ALA A 357 -7.69 -17.32 1.05
C ALA A 357 -9.01 -18.00 1.49
N ILE A 358 -9.15 -19.28 1.16
CA ILE A 358 -10.09 -20.23 1.76
C ILE A 358 -9.30 -21.41 2.35
N GLN A 359 -9.86 -22.04 3.39
CA GLN A 359 -9.23 -23.11 4.19
C GLN A 359 -10.22 -24.25 4.38
#